data_AF-A0A4Q5TIJ6-F1
#
_entry.id   AF-A0A4Q5TIJ6-F1
#
_cell.length_a   1.000
_cell.length_b   1.000
_cell.length_c   1.000
_cell.angle_alpha   90.00
_cell.angle_beta   90.00
_cell.angle_gamma   90.00
#
_symmetry.space_group_name_H-M   'P 1'
#
loop_
_entity.id
_entity.type
_entity.pdbx_description
1 polymer ?
#
loop_
_entity_poly.entity_id
_entity_poly.type
_entity_poly.pdbx_seq_one_letter_code
_entity_poly.pdbx_strand_id
1 'polypeptide(L)'
;MKQHSIAEAQIDVTDIWSYEREQLRVEKATTSQFQDLRQAFIPFYILKKHVPFVSRIAVQEDPSLTTYYENYERRLGHDDQSAIDYFKYRGAFYDMNESCVIGIEDVNKELYTELFALKLRQLEEDDDQLKWMVGFHYHKEFHGDEKSFKDLLSSLRLYSDMLPPVLLSSLRDMADNLETLPPKEEYQEKSDLVSRASEELSKEEETPNQTSNDLTSQEKRSGENEASVLLGNEEEKLIESSCAPIPIPNEGQWTTEEIDHFFSFLYQSRGEGEGSYLTREQVETMLQKGIAIPAVPLAQKYKLLWSPRYTKKFVEYFIHKFITHYNLKEKKRILIFFGSYIEDFSLALHPKTLQNLNKNITGDKPKNLLFKPEDYLPKRFH
;
A
#
# COMPACT_ATOMS: atom_id res chain seq x y z
N MET A 1 -7.03 -27.30 -9.51
CA MET A 1 -7.58 -25.97 -9.79
C MET A 1 -6.43 -25.00 -9.87
N LYS A 2 -6.32 -24.31 -11.01
CA LYS A 2 -5.40 -23.18 -11.16
C LYS A 2 -5.88 -22.10 -10.17
N GLN A 3 -5.00 -21.56 -9.34
CA GLN A 3 -5.38 -20.45 -8.46
C GLN A 3 -5.43 -19.19 -9.31
N HIS A 4 -6.63 -18.70 -9.59
CA HIS A 4 -6.83 -17.41 -10.23
C HIS A 4 -6.69 -16.29 -9.19
N SER A 5 -6.03 -15.20 -9.57
CA SER A 5 -5.83 -14.06 -8.68
C SER A 5 -7.03 -13.10 -8.73
N ILE A 6 -7.18 -12.28 -7.69
CA ILE A 6 -8.19 -11.20 -7.69
C ILE A 6 -7.87 -10.17 -8.78
N ALA A 7 -6.58 -9.87 -9.00
CA ALA A 7 -6.15 -8.93 -10.03
C ALA A 7 -6.63 -9.33 -11.43
N GLU A 8 -6.60 -10.62 -11.76
CA GLU A 8 -7.07 -11.13 -13.06
C GLU A 8 -8.58 -10.93 -13.27
N ALA A 9 -9.37 -10.90 -12.20
CA ALA A 9 -10.82 -10.72 -12.26
C ALA A 9 -11.26 -9.25 -12.30
N GLN A 10 -10.39 -8.31 -11.90
CA GLN A 10 -10.71 -6.88 -11.88
C GLN A 10 -10.86 -6.31 -13.29
N ILE A 11 -11.73 -5.30 -13.44
CA ILE A 11 -11.81 -4.50 -14.66
C ILE A 11 -10.71 -3.44 -14.57
N ASP A 12 -9.53 -3.80 -15.02
CA ASP A 12 -8.40 -2.88 -15.16
C ASP A 12 -8.33 -2.37 -16.61
N VAL A 13 -8.49 -1.06 -16.78
CA VAL A 13 -8.41 -0.40 -18.09
C VAL A 13 -7.01 -0.50 -18.69
N THR A 14 -5.96 -0.66 -17.88
CA THR A 14 -4.59 -0.89 -18.34
C THR A 14 -4.43 -2.25 -19.00
N ASP A 15 -5.03 -3.29 -18.42
CA ASP A 15 -5.06 -4.63 -19.00
C ASP A 15 -5.83 -4.63 -20.31
N ILE A 16 -7.02 -4.01 -20.31
CA ILE A 16 -7.86 -3.86 -21.51
C ILE A 16 -7.11 -3.12 -22.61
N TRP A 17 -6.50 -1.97 -22.30
CA TRP A 17 -5.68 -1.21 -23.24
C TRP A 17 -4.57 -2.06 -23.85
N SER A 18 -3.84 -2.78 -23.01
CA SER A 18 -2.70 -3.60 -23.43
C SER A 18 -3.12 -4.70 -24.39
N TYR A 19 -4.24 -5.37 -24.09
CA TYR A 19 -4.81 -6.42 -24.94
C TYR A 19 -5.33 -5.86 -26.26
N GLU A 20 -6.20 -4.84 -26.23
CA GLU A 20 -6.82 -4.27 -27.43
C GLU A 20 -5.77 -3.64 -28.36
N ARG A 21 -4.74 -3.01 -27.79
CA ARG A 21 -3.61 -2.51 -28.58
C ARG A 21 -2.89 -3.64 -29.32
N GLU A 22 -2.67 -4.79 -28.68
CA GLU A 22 -2.03 -5.92 -29.34
C GLU A 22 -2.93 -6.54 -30.42
N GLN A 23 -4.24 -6.62 -30.20
CA GLN A 23 -5.19 -7.05 -31.25
C GLN A 23 -5.11 -6.14 -32.48
N LEU A 24 -5.12 -4.82 -32.29
CA LEU A 24 -4.93 -3.87 -33.38
C LEU A 24 -3.58 -4.04 -34.09
N ARG A 25 -2.51 -4.43 -33.38
CA ARG A 25 -1.20 -4.74 -34.01
C ARG A 25 -1.27 -5.97 -34.89
N VAL A 26 -1.87 -7.05 -34.39
CA VAL A 26 -2.07 -8.30 -35.14
C VAL A 26 -2.90 -8.06 -36.40
N GLU A 27 -3.94 -7.25 -36.29
CA GLU A 27 -4.82 -6.85 -37.40
C GLU A 27 -4.19 -5.83 -38.36
N LYS A 28 -3.00 -5.32 -38.05
CA LYS A 28 -2.32 -4.26 -38.81
C LYS A 28 -3.18 -3.01 -38.97
N ALA A 29 -3.83 -2.61 -37.88
CA ALA A 29 -4.69 -1.45 -37.81
C ALA A 29 -3.94 -0.15 -38.18
N THR A 30 -4.71 0.84 -38.56
CA THR A 30 -4.20 2.17 -38.92
C THR A 30 -3.82 2.98 -37.68
N THR A 31 -2.96 3.99 -37.88
CA THR A 31 -2.61 4.99 -36.87
C THR A 31 -3.83 5.63 -36.21
N SER A 32 -4.90 5.89 -36.98
CA SER A 32 -6.14 6.47 -36.46
C SER A 32 -6.81 5.55 -35.44
N GLN A 33 -6.88 4.25 -35.73
CA GLN A 33 -7.51 3.28 -34.82
C GLN A 33 -6.78 3.19 -33.48
N PHE A 34 -5.44 3.25 -33.48
CA PHE A 34 -4.67 3.33 -32.23
C PHE A 34 -4.93 4.62 -31.45
N GLN A 35 -5.11 5.75 -32.14
CA GLN A 35 -5.45 7.02 -31.51
C GLN A 35 -6.86 6.99 -30.93
N ASP A 36 -7.83 6.47 -31.67
CA ASP A 36 -9.22 6.35 -31.25
C ASP A 36 -9.34 5.45 -30.01
N LEU A 37 -8.68 4.30 -30.02
CA LEU A 37 -8.59 3.40 -28.86
C LEU A 37 -8.01 4.14 -27.65
N ARG A 38 -6.93 4.90 -27.84
CA ARG A 38 -6.31 5.65 -26.76
C ARG A 38 -7.25 6.70 -26.19
N GLN A 39 -7.89 7.49 -27.06
CA GLN A 39 -8.82 8.55 -26.66
C GLN A 39 -10.02 7.98 -25.89
N ALA A 40 -10.50 6.80 -26.27
CA ALA A 40 -11.59 6.12 -25.56
C ALA A 40 -11.24 5.82 -24.10
N PHE A 41 -9.98 5.52 -23.79
CA PHE A 41 -9.57 5.17 -22.42
C PHE A 41 -9.13 6.36 -21.54
N ILE A 42 -8.77 7.51 -22.11
CA ILE A 42 -8.34 8.71 -21.35
C ILE A 42 -9.29 9.07 -20.19
N PRO A 43 -10.62 9.11 -20.38
CA PRO A 43 -11.54 9.51 -19.31
C PRO A 43 -11.40 8.68 -18.03
N PHE A 44 -11.09 7.39 -18.14
CA PHE A 44 -10.96 6.49 -16.98
C PHE A 44 -9.72 6.80 -16.14
N TYR A 45 -8.57 7.03 -16.77
CA TYR A 45 -7.35 7.45 -16.07
C TYR A 45 -7.51 8.80 -15.38
N ILE A 46 -8.24 9.74 -16.00
CA ILE A 46 -8.55 11.03 -15.39
C ILE A 46 -9.53 10.89 -14.22
N LEU A 47 -10.57 10.06 -14.37
CA LEU A 47 -11.53 9.74 -13.32
C LEU A 47 -10.84 9.14 -12.09
N LYS A 48 -9.90 8.22 -12.31
CA LYS A 48 -9.09 7.59 -11.25
C LYS A 48 -7.95 8.44 -10.72
N LYS A 49 -7.89 9.71 -11.13
CA LYS A 49 -6.92 10.70 -10.65
C LYS A 49 -5.47 10.25 -10.81
N HIS A 50 -5.14 9.56 -11.91
CA HIS A 50 -3.76 9.26 -12.24
C HIS A 50 -2.94 10.54 -12.29
N VAL A 51 -1.71 10.47 -11.81
CA VAL A 51 -0.82 11.63 -11.71
C VAL A 51 -0.04 11.74 -13.02
N PRO A 52 0.02 12.92 -13.64
CA PRO A 52 0.86 13.07 -14.81
C PRO A 52 2.34 12.94 -14.44
N PHE A 53 3.11 12.20 -15.25
CA PHE A 53 4.56 12.07 -15.04
C PHE A 53 5.35 13.28 -15.54
N VAL A 54 4.78 14.08 -16.44
CA VAL A 54 5.31 15.40 -16.81
C VAL A 54 4.18 16.32 -17.26
N SER A 55 4.28 17.60 -16.91
CA SER A 55 3.30 18.60 -17.31
C SER A 55 3.94 19.90 -17.73
N ARG A 56 3.18 20.69 -18.51
CA ARG A 56 3.60 22.04 -18.91
C ARG A 56 3.76 22.97 -17.69
N ILE A 57 3.01 22.74 -16.62
CA ILE A 57 3.15 23.48 -15.35
C ILE A 57 4.49 23.14 -14.69
N ALA A 58 4.84 21.84 -14.64
CA ALA A 58 6.12 21.41 -14.09
C ALA A 58 7.32 21.99 -14.89
N VAL A 59 7.19 22.14 -16.21
CA VAL A 59 8.21 22.81 -17.04
C VAL A 59 8.36 24.30 -16.72
N GLN A 60 7.27 24.99 -16.33
CA GLN A 60 7.34 26.40 -15.91
C GLN A 60 8.05 26.56 -14.57
N GLU A 61 7.86 25.61 -13.65
CA GLU A 61 8.49 25.59 -12.33
C GLU A 61 9.96 25.13 -12.39
N ASP A 62 10.27 24.17 -13.26
CA ASP A 62 11.61 23.65 -13.52
C ASP A 62 11.91 23.61 -15.04
N PRO A 63 12.58 24.64 -15.58
CA PRO A 63 12.94 24.71 -17.00
C PRO A 63 13.81 23.56 -17.50
N SER A 64 14.50 22.81 -16.61
CA SER A 64 15.29 21.64 -17.01
C SER A 64 14.43 20.52 -17.61
N LEU A 65 13.12 20.51 -17.33
CA LEU A 65 12.16 19.55 -17.87
C LEU A 65 11.70 19.87 -19.29
N THR A 66 12.09 21.02 -19.87
CA THR A 66 11.64 21.46 -21.20
C THR A 66 11.92 20.41 -22.27
N THR A 67 13.19 19.98 -22.39
CA THR A 67 13.60 18.94 -23.35
C THR A 67 12.88 17.62 -23.10
N TYR A 68 12.61 17.28 -21.85
CA TYR A 68 11.89 16.06 -21.50
C TYR A 68 10.45 16.13 -22.01
N TYR A 69 9.72 17.21 -21.71
CA TYR A 69 8.34 17.42 -22.18
C TYR A 69 8.23 17.47 -23.71
N GLU A 70 9.08 18.24 -24.38
CA GLU A 70 9.08 18.37 -25.84
C GLU A 70 9.36 17.05 -26.55
N ASN A 71 10.19 16.18 -25.95
CA ASN A 71 10.42 14.85 -26.50
C ASN A 71 9.15 14.00 -26.52
N TYR A 72 8.33 14.01 -25.46
CA TYR A 72 7.06 13.26 -25.46
C TYR A 72 6.04 13.87 -26.42
N GLU A 73 6.01 15.19 -26.54
CA GLU A 73 5.15 15.88 -27.51
C GLU A 73 5.50 15.50 -28.95
N ARG A 74 6.79 15.46 -29.30
CA ARG A 74 7.26 15.04 -30.61
C ARG A 74 6.89 13.58 -30.91
N ARG A 75 7.10 12.67 -29.96
CA ARG A 75 6.80 11.25 -30.14
C ARG A 75 5.30 11.01 -30.33
N LEU A 76 4.45 11.72 -29.58
CA LEU A 76 3.01 11.63 -29.74
C LEU A 76 2.53 12.02 -31.15
N GLY A 77 3.21 12.97 -31.81
CA GLY A 77 2.87 13.43 -33.15
C GLY A 77 3.50 12.66 -34.32
N HIS A 78 4.64 11.98 -34.10
CA HIS A 78 5.45 11.45 -35.21
C HIS A 78 5.87 9.99 -35.08
N ASP A 79 5.88 9.42 -33.88
CA ASP A 79 6.31 8.05 -33.68
C ASP A 79 5.16 7.06 -33.96
N ASP A 80 5.52 5.78 -34.07
CA ASP A 80 4.58 4.67 -34.21
C ASP A 80 3.59 4.64 -33.04
N GLN A 81 2.33 4.95 -33.32
CA GLN A 81 1.27 5.01 -32.31
C GLN A 81 1.00 3.67 -31.62
N SER A 82 1.37 2.56 -32.26
CA SER A 82 1.24 1.23 -31.67
C SER A 82 2.24 0.98 -30.53
N ALA A 83 3.32 1.77 -30.46
CA ALA A 83 4.36 1.66 -29.45
C ALA A 83 4.20 2.68 -28.31
N ILE A 84 3.22 3.59 -28.40
CA ILE A 84 3.02 4.62 -27.39
C ILE A 84 2.07 4.11 -26.30
N ASP A 85 2.51 4.22 -25.06
CA ASP A 85 1.86 3.75 -23.83
C ASP A 85 1.52 4.92 -22.88
N TYR A 86 1.40 6.12 -23.42
CA TYR A 86 1.00 7.31 -22.68
C TYR A 86 0.07 8.19 -23.50
N PHE A 87 -0.65 9.08 -22.83
CA PHE A 87 -1.50 10.08 -23.48
C PHE A 87 -1.21 11.48 -22.94
N LYS A 88 -1.69 12.49 -23.68
CA LYS A 88 -1.62 13.90 -23.30
C LYS A 88 -3.02 14.42 -23.01
N TYR A 89 -3.24 15.00 -21.83
CA TYR A 89 -4.48 15.65 -21.45
C TYR A 89 -4.19 16.99 -20.77
N ARG A 90 -4.83 18.07 -21.24
CA ARG A 90 -4.68 19.44 -20.71
C ARG A 90 -3.23 19.91 -20.50
N GLY A 91 -2.32 19.51 -21.38
CA GLY A 91 -0.90 19.90 -21.31
C GLY A 91 -0.08 19.10 -20.31
N ALA A 92 -0.58 17.95 -19.87
CA ALA A 92 0.15 16.99 -19.04
C ALA A 92 0.12 15.60 -19.69
N PHE A 93 1.16 14.80 -19.45
CA PHE A 93 1.31 13.45 -19.97
C PHE A 93 1.13 12.43 -18.85
N TYR A 94 0.40 11.36 -19.15
CA TYR A 94 -0.04 10.33 -18.20
C TYR A 94 0.36 8.95 -18.74
N ASP A 95 0.83 8.08 -17.86
CA ASP A 95 1.26 6.72 -18.21
C ASP A 95 0.04 5.79 -18.23
N MET A 96 -0.14 5.04 -19.31
CA MET A 96 -1.23 4.04 -19.44
C MET A 96 -0.83 2.66 -18.93
N ASN A 97 0.43 2.47 -18.48
CA ASN A 97 0.87 1.24 -17.83
C ASN A 97 0.59 1.24 -16.32
N GLU A 98 0.11 2.35 -15.75
CA GLU A 98 -0.34 2.41 -14.37
C GLU A 98 -1.73 1.79 -14.24
N SER A 99 -1.85 0.74 -13.40
CA SER A 99 -3.12 0.05 -13.12
C SER A 99 -4.28 1.01 -12.83
N CYS A 100 -5.38 0.82 -13.55
CA CYS A 100 -6.56 1.68 -13.55
C CYS A 100 -7.82 0.83 -13.40
N VAL A 101 -8.08 0.39 -12.17
CA VAL A 101 -9.22 -0.48 -11.84
C VAL A 101 -10.52 0.33 -11.73
N ILE A 102 -11.52 -0.03 -12.53
CA ILE A 102 -12.86 0.58 -12.57
C ILE A 102 -13.87 -0.35 -11.91
N GLY A 103 -14.54 0.15 -10.87
CA GLY A 103 -15.68 -0.49 -10.22
C GLY A 103 -17.00 0.04 -10.78
N ILE A 104 -18.10 -0.61 -10.40
CA ILE A 104 -19.43 -0.29 -10.93
C ILE A 104 -19.94 1.10 -10.53
N GLU A 105 -19.48 1.62 -9.40
CA GLU A 105 -19.87 2.93 -8.88
C GLU A 105 -19.13 4.10 -9.55
N ASP A 106 -18.02 3.82 -10.25
CA ASP A 106 -17.19 4.86 -10.86
C ASP A 106 -17.79 5.42 -12.15
N VAL A 107 -18.57 4.61 -12.87
CA VAL A 107 -19.07 4.93 -14.21
C VAL A 107 -20.56 4.58 -14.33
N ASN A 108 -21.20 5.06 -15.39
CA ASN A 108 -22.58 4.66 -15.65
C ASN A 108 -22.65 3.17 -16.07
N LYS A 109 -23.85 2.60 -16.00
CA LYS A 109 -24.09 1.18 -16.33
C LYS A 109 -23.65 0.80 -17.74
N GLU A 110 -23.84 1.68 -18.71
CA GLU A 110 -23.50 1.41 -20.12
C GLU A 110 -21.98 1.24 -20.29
N LEU A 111 -21.20 2.20 -19.77
CA LEU A 111 -19.74 2.15 -19.79
C LEU A 111 -19.19 0.96 -18.99
N TYR A 112 -19.79 0.67 -17.83
CA TYR A 112 -19.38 -0.51 -17.06
C TYR A 112 -19.62 -1.81 -17.85
N THR A 113 -20.77 -1.92 -18.52
CA THR A 113 -21.11 -3.09 -19.34
C THR A 113 -20.13 -3.26 -20.49
N GLU A 114 -19.74 -2.16 -21.15
CA GLU A 114 -18.72 -2.16 -22.20
C GLU A 114 -17.36 -2.65 -21.69
N LEU A 115 -16.88 -2.09 -20.58
CA LEU A 115 -15.61 -2.50 -19.97
C LEU A 115 -15.64 -3.96 -19.50
N PHE A 116 -16.78 -4.42 -18.96
CA PHE A 116 -16.98 -5.81 -18.57
C PHE A 116 -16.89 -6.73 -19.79
N ALA A 117 -17.53 -6.36 -20.91
CA ALA A 117 -17.45 -7.11 -22.16
C ALA A 117 -16.02 -7.14 -22.72
N LEU A 118 -15.30 -6.01 -22.69
CA LEU A 118 -13.90 -5.95 -23.12
C LEU A 118 -12.99 -6.82 -22.25
N LYS A 119 -13.24 -6.89 -20.94
CA LYS A 119 -12.51 -7.80 -20.03
C LYS A 119 -12.83 -9.26 -20.32
N LEU A 120 -14.10 -9.60 -20.58
CA LEU A 120 -14.50 -10.96 -20.97
C LEU A 120 -13.82 -11.44 -22.25
N ARG A 121 -13.63 -10.57 -23.25
CA ARG A 121 -12.95 -10.91 -24.50
C ARG A 121 -11.48 -11.32 -24.31
N GLN A 122 -10.85 -10.89 -23.21
CA GLN A 122 -9.47 -11.26 -22.87
C GLN A 122 -9.36 -12.69 -22.34
N LEU A 123 -10.46 -13.25 -21.83
CA LEU A 123 -10.46 -14.60 -21.29
C LEU A 123 -10.32 -15.58 -22.45
N GLU A 124 -9.36 -16.49 -22.31
CA GLU A 124 -9.32 -17.69 -23.14
C GLU A 124 -10.57 -18.55 -22.87
N GLU A 125 -10.84 -19.59 -23.66
CA GLU A 125 -11.96 -20.53 -23.45
C GLU A 125 -11.73 -21.43 -22.19
N ASP A 126 -11.33 -20.82 -21.07
CA ASP A 126 -11.16 -21.42 -19.75
C ASP A 126 -12.40 -21.14 -18.89
N ASP A 127 -13.25 -22.16 -18.75
CA ASP A 127 -14.50 -22.09 -17.99
C ASP A 127 -14.27 -21.78 -16.50
N ASP A 128 -13.14 -22.22 -15.92
CA ASP A 128 -12.80 -21.94 -14.52
C ASP A 128 -12.48 -20.44 -14.33
N GLN A 129 -11.72 -19.86 -15.27
CA GLN A 129 -11.39 -18.43 -15.24
C GLN A 129 -12.63 -17.56 -15.45
N LEU A 130 -13.53 -17.97 -16.34
CA LEU A 130 -14.80 -17.30 -16.58
C LEU A 130 -15.67 -17.28 -15.32
N LYS A 131 -15.87 -18.46 -14.70
CA LYS A 131 -16.62 -18.57 -13.44
C LYS A 131 -16.00 -17.73 -12.33
N TRP A 132 -14.67 -17.74 -12.25
CA TRP A 132 -13.94 -16.94 -11.28
C TRP A 132 -14.22 -15.44 -11.44
N MET A 133 -14.08 -14.91 -12.66
CA MET A 133 -14.35 -13.49 -12.95
C MET A 133 -15.82 -13.13 -12.69
N VAL A 134 -16.76 -13.95 -13.18
CA VAL A 134 -18.20 -13.69 -13.04
C VAL A 134 -18.60 -13.71 -11.55
N GLY A 135 -18.15 -14.69 -10.77
CA GLY A 135 -18.41 -14.77 -9.34
C GLY A 135 -17.76 -13.64 -8.54
N PHE A 136 -16.55 -13.21 -8.92
CA PHE A 136 -15.89 -12.06 -8.30
C PHE A 136 -16.76 -10.82 -8.40
N HIS A 137 -17.23 -10.48 -9.60
CA HIS A 137 -18.07 -9.30 -9.83
C HIS A 137 -19.44 -9.42 -9.16
N TYR A 138 -20.07 -10.59 -9.23
CA TYR A 138 -21.34 -10.85 -8.57
C TYR A 138 -21.27 -10.55 -7.06
N HIS A 139 -20.22 -11.01 -6.39
CA HIS A 139 -20.07 -10.83 -4.95
C HIS A 139 -19.46 -9.48 -4.56
N LYS A 140 -18.50 -8.97 -5.33
CA LYS A 140 -17.73 -7.77 -4.99
C LYS A 140 -18.47 -6.49 -5.37
N GLU A 141 -18.91 -6.38 -6.61
CA GLU A 141 -19.47 -5.15 -7.20
C GLU A 141 -21.00 -5.12 -7.07
N PHE A 142 -21.64 -6.28 -7.20
CA PHE A 142 -23.10 -6.39 -7.09
C PHE A 142 -23.58 -6.83 -5.72
N HIS A 143 -22.67 -7.14 -4.79
CA HIS A 143 -22.98 -7.56 -3.41
C HIS A 143 -23.98 -8.73 -3.32
N GLY A 144 -24.04 -9.59 -4.34
CA GLY A 144 -25.00 -10.69 -4.43
C GLY A 144 -26.40 -10.28 -4.90
N ASP A 145 -26.61 -9.08 -5.45
CA ASP A 145 -27.88 -8.69 -6.07
C ASP A 145 -28.07 -9.42 -7.42
N GLU A 146 -28.78 -10.54 -7.36
CA GLU A 146 -29.09 -11.36 -8.53
C GLU A 146 -29.78 -10.58 -9.65
N LYS A 147 -30.71 -9.67 -9.31
CA LYS A 147 -31.51 -9.00 -10.33
C LYS A 147 -30.63 -8.06 -11.13
N SER A 148 -29.89 -7.20 -10.44
CA SER A 148 -28.99 -6.24 -11.07
C SER A 148 -27.88 -6.93 -11.86
N PHE A 149 -27.37 -8.06 -11.36
CA PHE A 149 -26.33 -8.82 -12.04
C PHE A 149 -26.86 -9.57 -13.28
N LYS A 150 -28.03 -10.22 -13.20
CA LYS A 150 -28.70 -10.82 -14.36
C LYS A 150 -29.01 -9.78 -15.44
N ASP A 151 -29.38 -8.56 -15.03
CA ASP A 151 -29.58 -7.44 -15.95
C ASP A 151 -28.28 -7.01 -16.65
N LEU A 152 -27.13 -7.01 -15.95
CA LEU A 152 -25.81 -6.78 -16.56
C LEU A 152 -25.51 -7.87 -17.61
N LEU A 153 -25.57 -9.15 -17.22
CA LEU A 153 -25.25 -10.27 -18.11
C LEU A 153 -26.17 -10.29 -19.34
N SER A 154 -27.46 -9.99 -19.16
CA SER A 154 -28.41 -9.88 -20.27
C SER A 154 -28.07 -8.74 -21.23
N SER A 155 -27.46 -7.66 -20.74
CA SER A 155 -27.06 -6.51 -21.54
C SER A 155 -25.84 -6.79 -22.42
N LEU A 156 -25.03 -7.80 -22.09
CA LEU A 156 -23.86 -8.21 -22.89
C LEU A 156 -24.21 -8.68 -24.31
N ARG A 157 -25.49 -9.02 -24.56
CA ARG A 157 -25.98 -9.31 -25.92
C ARG A 157 -25.81 -8.14 -26.90
N LEU A 158 -25.69 -6.91 -26.39
CA LEU A 158 -25.42 -5.72 -27.21
C LEU A 158 -24.00 -5.74 -27.80
N TYR A 159 -23.11 -6.59 -27.29
CA TYR A 159 -21.73 -6.75 -27.71
C TYR A 159 -21.48 -8.10 -28.42
N SER A 160 -22.51 -8.62 -29.11
CA SER A 160 -22.43 -9.91 -29.82
C SER A 160 -21.40 -9.96 -30.93
N ASP A 161 -21.01 -8.79 -31.46
CA ASP A 161 -19.97 -8.69 -32.48
C ASP A 161 -18.56 -8.86 -31.89
N MET A 162 -18.41 -8.66 -30.58
CA MET A 162 -17.15 -8.75 -29.85
C MET A 162 -17.02 -10.06 -29.07
N LEU A 163 -18.13 -10.59 -28.56
CA LEU A 163 -18.16 -11.78 -27.73
C LEU A 163 -18.64 -13.00 -28.52
N PRO A 164 -17.89 -14.12 -28.52
CA PRO A 164 -18.28 -15.31 -29.26
C PRO A 164 -19.62 -15.88 -28.74
N PRO A 165 -20.47 -16.46 -29.61
CA PRO A 165 -21.78 -17.00 -29.20
C PRO A 165 -21.70 -18.04 -28.07
N VAL A 166 -20.64 -18.85 -28.04
CA VAL A 166 -20.39 -19.86 -27.00
C VAL A 166 -20.23 -19.21 -25.63
N LEU A 167 -19.48 -18.11 -25.55
CA LEU A 167 -19.30 -17.35 -24.31
C LEU A 167 -20.62 -16.74 -23.84
N LEU A 168 -21.41 -16.18 -24.76
CA LEU A 168 -22.73 -15.63 -24.43
C LEU A 168 -23.72 -16.70 -23.93
N SER A 169 -23.65 -17.93 -24.44
CA SER A 169 -24.42 -19.05 -23.89
C SER A 169 -23.95 -19.43 -22.49
N SER A 170 -22.64 -19.55 -22.26
CA SER A 170 -22.10 -19.89 -20.93
C SER A 170 -22.47 -18.83 -19.89
N LEU A 171 -22.41 -17.54 -20.24
CA LEU A 171 -22.81 -16.44 -19.36
C LEU A 171 -24.31 -16.49 -19.03
N ARG A 172 -25.16 -16.91 -19.97
CA ARG A 172 -26.59 -17.11 -19.72
C ARG A 172 -26.81 -18.28 -18.76
N ASP A 173 -26.14 -19.39 -18.99
CA ASP A 173 -26.25 -20.57 -18.12
C ASP A 173 -25.77 -20.25 -16.70
N MET A 174 -24.71 -19.45 -16.56
CA MET A 174 -24.24 -18.94 -15.26
C MET A 174 -25.24 -17.97 -14.62
N ALA A 175 -25.87 -17.10 -15.41
CA ALA A 175 -26.92 -16.20 -14.92
C ALA A 175 -28.11 -16.99 -14.35
N ASP A 176 -28.47 -18.11 -14.98
CA ASP A 176 -29.56 -18.98 -14.50
C ASP A 176 -29.14 -19.80 -13.27
N ASN A 177 -27.84 -20.02 -13.06
CA ASN A 177 -27.28 -20.87 -12.00
C ASN A 177 -26.21 -20.15 -11.16
N LEU A 178 -26.49 -18.94 -10.66
CA LEU A 178 -25.53 -18.13 -9.88
C LEU A 178 -24.98 -18.85 -8.63
N GLU A 179 -25.74 -19.80 -8.07
CA GLU A 179 -25.30 -20.65 -6.94
C GLU A 179 -24.08 -21.54 -7.28
N THR A 180 -23.78 -21.72 -8.57
CA THR A 180 -22.63 -22.52 -9.05
C THR A 180 -21.34 -21.72 -9.16
N LEU A 181 -21.41 -20.40 -8.98
CA LEU A 181 -20.23 -19.55 -8.96
C LEU A 181 -19.41 -19.79 -7.68
N PRO A 182 -18.09 -19.56 -7.71
CA PRO A 182 -17.28 -19.66 -6.50
C PRO A 182 -17.88 -18.75 -5.41
N PRO A 183 -17.93 -19.21 -4.15
CA PRO A 183 -18.56 -18.47 -3.08
C PRO A 183 -17.71 -17.27 -2.65
N LYS A 184 -18.36 -16.30 -1.98
CA LYS A 184 -17.73 -15.04 -1.55
C LYS A 184 -16.42 -15.24 -0.78
N GLU A 185 -16.32 -16.29 0.01
CA GLU A 185 -15.17 -16.62 0.85
C GLU A 185 -13.90 -16.92 0.04
N GLU A 186 -14.04 -17.38 -1.21
CA GLU A 186 -12.88 -17.64 -2.08
C GLU A 186 -12.21 -16.36 -2.57
N TYR A 187 -12.96 -15.25 -2.61
CA TYR A 187 -12.45 -13.93 -3.00
C TYR A 187 -11.91 -13.10 -1.83
N GLN A 188 -11.98 -13.64 -0.62
CA GLN A 188 -11.35 -13.03 0.55
C GLN A 188 -9.88 -13.46 0.57
N GLU A 189 -8.96 -12.52 0.38
CA GLU A 189 -7.55 -12.79 0.70
C GLU A 189 -7.50 -13.33 2.13
N LYS A 190 -6.87 -14.49 2.34
CA LYS A 190 -6.61 -15.04 3.67
C LYS A 190 -5.74 -14.09 4.48
N SER A 191 -6.38 -13.11 5.12
CA SER A 191 -5.88 -12.43 6.31
C SER A 191 -6.20 -13.24 7.59
N ASP A 192 -6.87 -14.40 7.47
CA ASP A 192 -7.39 -15.19 8.59
C ASP A 192 -6.55 -16.41 8.98
N LEU A 193 -5.26 -16.20 9.21
CA LEU A 193 -4.45 -17.12 10.04
C LEU A 193 -4.15 -16.57 11.45
N VAL A 194 -4.62 -15.37 11.80
CA VAL A 194 -4.45 -14.80 13.15
C VAL A 194 -5.76 -14.83 13.97
N SER A 195 -6.91 -14.91 13.31
CA SER A 195 -8.23 -14.77 13.95
C SER A 195 -8.70 -16.07 14.65
N ARG A 196 -8.25 -17.24 14.19
CA ARG A 196 -8.71 -18.56 14.71
C ARG A 196 -8.03 -19.06 15.99
N ALA A 197 -6.96 -18.40 16.46
CA ALA A 197 -6.37 -18.72 17.77
C ALA A 197 -7.11 -18.05 18.94
N SER A 198 -8.05 -17.14 18.66
CA SER A 198 -8.68 -16.28 19.67
C SER A 198 -10.07 -16.77 20.12
N GLU A 199 -10.65 -17.77 19.47
CA GLU A 199 -12.00 -18.26 19.80
C GLU A 199 -12.04 -19.60 20.56
N GLU A 200 -10.90 -20.31 20.70
CA GLU A 200 -10.83 -21.54 21.51
C GLU A 200 -10.56 -21.30 23.02
N LEU A 201 -10.40 -20.05 23.46
CA LEU A 201 -10.04 -19.72 24.86
C LEU A 201 -11.15 -19.05 25.67
N SER A 202 -12.37 -18.91 25.12
CA SER A 202 -13.47 -18.20 25.79
C SER A 202 -14.69 -19.07 26.08
N LYS A 203 -14.49 -20.35 26.39
CA LYS A 203 -15.49 -21.20 27.05
C LYS A 203 -14.81 -22.24 27.94
N GLU A 204 -14.47 -21.86 29.17
CA GLU A 204 -14.61 -22.72 30.34
C GLU A 204 -14.45 -21.92 31.64
N GLU A 205 -15.60 -21.72 32.27
CA GLU A 205 -15.87 -21.80 33.71
C GLU A 205 -15.49 -20.68 34.71
N GLU A 206 -16.44 -20.56 35.63
CA GLU A 206 -16.65 -19.59 36.68
C GLU A 206 -15.77 -19.87 37.92
N THR A 207 -15.45 -18.80 38.65
CA THR A 207 -14.83 -18.68 40.00
C THR A 207 -15.35 -19.64 41.10
N PRO A 208 -14.79 -19.71 42.34
CA PRO A 208 -13.46 -19.33 42.88
C PRO A 208 -12.84 -20.33 43.92
N ASN A 209 -11.66 -19.96 44.43
CA ASN A 209 -11.15 -20.12 45.81
C ASN A 209 -10.22 -21.30 46.23
N GLN A 210 -9.08 -20.85 46.78
CA GLN A 210 -8.43 -21.24 48.04
C GLN A 210 -7.31 -22.30 48.10
N THR A 211 -6.22 -21.82 48.71
CA THR A 211 -5.28 -22.46 49.68
C THR A 211 -3.98 -23.14 49.21
N SER A 212 -2.88 -22.40 49.48
CA SER A 212 -1.74 -22.74 50.37
C SER A 212 -0.64 -23.73 49.97
N ASN A 213 0.60 -23.23 50.21
CA ASN A 213 1.81 -23.90 50.74
C ASN A 213 2.48 -24.95 49.82
N ASP A 214 3.79 -25.15 49.78
CA ASP A 214 4.97 -24.62 50.47
C ASP A 214 6.20 -25.15 49.69
N LEU A 215 7.37 -24.52 49.90
CA LEU A 215 8.73 -25.10 50.09
C LEU A 215 9.21 -26.28 49.18
N THR A 216 10.45 -26.43 48.72
CA THR A 216 11.73 -25.70 48.67
C THR A 216 12.75 -26.66 48.01
N SER A 217 13.91 -26.11 47.61
CA SER A 217 15.26 -26.67 47.78
C SER A 217 15.94 -27.42 46.64
N GLN A 218 17.04 -26.78 46.19
CA GLN A 218 18.41 -27.32 46.03
C GLN A 218 18.65 -28.29 44.84
N GLU A 219 19.75 -28.24 44.09
CA GLU A 219 21.14 -28.14 44.54
C GLU A 219 22.16 -27.89 43.39
N LYS A 220 23.11 -26.98 43.66
CA LYS A 220 24.58 -26.92 43.38
C LYS A 220 25.30 -27.47 42.11
N ARG A 221 26.22 -26.57 41.67
CA ARG A 221 27.68 -26.73 41.32
C ARG A 221 28.03 -27.43 39.99
N SER A 222 29.10 -27.11 39.26
CA SER A 222 30.23 -26.17 39.35
C SER A 222 31.09 -26.34 38.08
N GLY A 223 31.91 -25.34 37.70
CA GLY A 223 33.16 -25.59 36.95
C GLY A 223 33.46 -24.62 35.81
N GLU A 224 34.47 -23.78 36.02
CA GLU A 224 35.00 -22.73 35.15
C GLU A 224 35.84 -23.27 33.97
N ASN A 225 35.86 -22.54 32.85
CA ASN A 225 37.10 -22.07 32.21
C ASN A 225 36.83 -21.00 31.12
N GLU A 226 37.61 -19.93 31.23
CA GLU A 226 37.70 -18.68 30.45
C GLU A 226 38.13 -18.95 28.98
N ALA A 227 37.96 -18.12 27.95
CA ALA A 227 37.70 -16.68 27.85
C ALA A 227 37.14 -16.32 26.45
N SER A 228 36.36 -15.22 26.40
CA SER A 228 36.05 -14.34 25.25
C SER A 228 35.12 -14.93 24.16
N VAL A 229 33.92 -14.38 23.88
CA VAL A 229 33.67 -13.00 23.44
C VAL A 229 32.26 -12.53 23.87
N LEU A 230 32.31 -11.55 24.78
CA LEU A 230 31.42 -10.43 25.10
C LEU A 230 30.06 -10.23 24.38
N LEU A 231 29.08 -9.90 25.23
CA LEU A 231 27.78 -9.22 25.02
C LEU A 231 26.53 -10.13 24.88
N GLY A 232 26.19 -10.79 25.97
CA GLY A 232 24.81 -11.20 26.26
C GLY A 232 24.62 -11.28 27.77
N ASN A 233 23.54 -10.67 28.27
CA ASN A 233 22.97 -10.80 29.62
C ASN A 233 23.37 -9.73 30.65
N GLU A 234 22.91 -8.51 30.43
CA GLU A 234 22.43 -7.62 31.51
C GLU A 234 21.18 -6.88 31.00
N GLU A 235 20.03 -7.54 30.93
CA GLU A 235 18.73 -6.85 30.78
C GLU A 235 17.50 -7.70 31.18
N GLU A 236 17.69 -8.65 32.12
CA GLU A 236 16.58 -9.26 32.86
C GLU A 236 16.67 -8.85 34.34
N LYS A 237 16.53 -7.53 34.57
CA LYS A 237 16.08 -6.95 35.83
C LYS A 237 15.82 -5.46 35.62
N LEU A 238 14.60 -5.11 35.24
CA LEU A 238 14.04 -3.77 35.40
C LEU A 238 12.52 -3.86 35.32
N ILE A 239 11.92 -4.48 36.33
CA ILE A 239 10.57 -4.14 36.76
C ILE A 239 10.73 -3.63 38.19
N GLU A 240 10.12 -2.47 38.43
CA GLU A 240 10.03 -1.71 39.70
C GLU A 240 11.26 -0.94 40.17
N SER A 241 11.47 0.24 39.57
CA SER A 241 12.16 1.36 40.24
C SER A 241 11.96 2.66 39.45
N SER A 242 10.96 3.46 39.83
CA SER A 242 10.86 4.91 39.52
C SER A 242 11.38 5.33 38.14
N CYS A 243 10.73 4.96 37.04
CA CYS A 243 11.28 5.34 35.74
C CYS A 243 10.75 6.70 35.30
N ALA A 244 11.62 7.70 35.37
CA ALA A 244 11.49 8.90 34.55
C ALA A 244 11.69 8.50 33.06
N PRO A 245 11.19 9.30 32.10
CA PRO A 245 11.53 9.12 30.69
C PRO A 245 13.04 9.07 30.50
N ILE A 246 13.53 8.15 29.67
CA ILE A 246 14.96 8.01 29.39
C ILE A 246 15.29 8.93 28.20
N PRO A 247 15.99 10.05 28.40
CA PRO A 247 16.35 10.94 27.30
C PRO A 247 17.39 10.26 26.40
N ILE A 248 17.24 10.41 25.09
CA ILE A 248 18.25 9.95 24.12
C ILE A 248 19.28 11.08 23.94
N PRO A 249 20.57 10.85 24.24
CA PRO A 249 21.60 11.90 24.17
C PRO A 249 21.64 12.60 22.81
N ASN A 250 21.55 13.94 22.82
CA ASN A 250 21.57 14.78 21.62
C ASN A 250 22.99 15.27 21.30
N GLU A 251 23.85 14.34 20.86
CA GLU A 251 25.23 14.68 20.48
C GLU A 251 25.29 15.50 19.16
N GLY A 252 24.25 15.43 18.33
CA GLY A 252 24.11 16.20 17.08
C GLY A 252 23.73 17.68 17.27
N GLN A 253 23.50 18.12 18.51
CA GLN A 253 23.16 19.50 18.90
C GLN A 253 21.91 20.08 18.22
N TRP A 254 20.92 19.26 17.84
CA TRP A 254 19.67 19.79 17.31
C TRP A 254 18.91 20.57 18.39
N THR A 255 18.41 21.76 18.09
CA THR A 255 17.53 22.47 19.05
C THR A 255 16.16 21.81 19.08
N THR A 256 15.37 22.07 20.12
CA THR A 256 14.01 21.53 20.21
C THR A 256 13.17 21.97 19.01
N GLU A 257 13.32 23.23 18.58
CA GLU A 257 12.61 23.77 17.42
C GLU A 257 13.02 23.09 16.11
N GLU A 258 14.28 22.70 15.97
CA GLU A 258 14.77 21.95 14.80
C GLU A 258 14.25 20.51 14.78
N ILE A 259 14.14 19.87 15.96
CA ILE A 259 13.55 18.54 16.10
C ILE A 259 12.06 18.58 15.76
N ASP A 260 11.33 19.56 16.31
CA ASP A 260 9.90 19.75 16.07
C ASP A 260 9.62 20.09 14.59
N HIS A 261 10.44 20.97 14.00
CA HIS A 261 10.37 21.29 12.58
C HIS A 261 10.62 20.07 11.71
N PHE A 262 11.63 19.26 12.04
CA PHE A 262 11.93 18.06 11.28
C PHE A 262 10.78 17.06 11.34
N PHE A 263 10.28 16.73 12.53
CA PHE A 263 9.18 15.77 12.69
C PHE A 263 7.82 16.30 12.23
N SER A 264 7.72 17.57 11.83
CA SER A 264 6.51 18.11 11.21
C SER A 264 6.11 17.38 9.92
N PHE A 265 7.03 16.64 9.27
CA PHE A 265 6.69 15.78 8.13
C PHE A 265 5.60 14.74 8.47
N LEU A 266 5.45 14.36 9.74
CA LEU A 266 4.44 13.39 10.18
C LEU A 266 3.02 13.97 10.17
N TYR A 267 2.85 15.29 10.32
CA TYR A 267 1.53 15.93 10.42
C TYR A 267 1.25 17.04 9.39
N GLN A 268 2.25 17.46 8.60
CA GLN A 268 2.02 18.44 7.52
C GLN A 268 1.21 17.83 6.38
N SER A 269 -0.07 18.19 6.29
CA SER A 269 -0.95 17.89 5.13
C SER A 269 -0.54 18.74 3.92
N ARG A 270 -0.43 18.13 2.73
CA ARG A 270 -0.13 18.85 1.47
C ARG A 270 -1.11 18.55 0.33
N GLY A 271 -2.42 18.72 0.58
CA GLY A 271 -3.47 18.87 -0.44
C GLY A 271 -4.12 17.59 -0.96
N GLU A 272 -5.44 17.71 -1.21
CA GLU A 272 -6.50 16.76 -1.64
C GLU A 272 -6.69 15.46 -0.84
N GLY A 273 -7.41 15.58 0.30
CA GLY A 273 -8.30 14.53 0.83
C GLY A 273 -7.67 13.44 1.71
N GLU A 274 -6.44 13.02 1.44
CA GLU A 274 -5.76 12.03 2.29
C GLU A 274 -4.94 12.75 3.36
N GLY A 275 -5.26 12.46 4.63
CA GLY A 275 -4.66 13.09 5.81
C GLY A 275 -3.16 12.88 5.95
N SER A 276 -2.60 13.30 7.08
CA SER A 276 -1.19 13.13 7.40
C SER A 276 -0.90 11.76 8.06
N TYR A 277 0.37 11.37 8.19
CA TYR A 277 0.72 10.11 8.88
C TYR A 277 0.18 10.04 10.30
N LEU A 278 0.20 11.19 11.00
CA LEU A 278 -0.34 11.42 12.34
C LEU A 278 -0.98 12.81 12.39
N THR A 279 -1.87 13.01 13.35
CA THR A 279 -2.36 14.36 13.71
C THR A 279 -1.25 15.17 14.39
N ARG A 280 -1.37 16.49 14.35
CA ARG A 280 -0.39 17.39 14.99
C ARG A 280 -0.31 17.13 16.50
N GLU A 281 -1.46 16.92 17.14
CA GLU A 281 -1.58 16.64 18.56
C GLU A 281 -0.86 15.35 18.97
N GLN A 282 -0.91 14.31 18.12
CA GLN A 282 -0.21 13.04 18.36
C GLN A 282 1.31 13.23 18.32
N VAL A 283 1.82 13.99 17.35
CA VAL A 283 3.27 14.24 17.22
C VAL A 283 3.77 15.14 18.35
N GLU A 284 3.01 16.17 18.73
CA GLU A 284 3.31 17.01 19.90
C GLU A 284 3.31 16.19 21.20
N THR A 285 2.42 15.21 21.33
CA THR A 285 2.43 14.29 22.48
C THR A 285 3.67 13.40 22.51
N MET A 286 4.10 12.89 21.35
CA MET A 286 5.34 12.09 21.24
C MET A 286 6.59 12.88 21.64
N LEU A 287 6.62 14.18 21.31
CA LEU A 287 7.77 15.07 21.52
C LEU A 287 7.66 15.92 22.79
N GLN A 288 6.59 15.77 23.57
CA GLN A 288 6.31 16.60 24.75
C GLN A 288 7.47 16.63 25.77
N LYS A 289 8.23 15.55 25.85
CA LYS A 289 9.39 15.40 26.74
C LYS A 289 10.72 15.36 25.97
N GLY A 290 10.72 15.89 24.75
CA GLY A 290 11.79 15.73 23.77
C GLY A 290 11.90 14.30 23.25
N ILE A 291 13.04 13.97 22.65
CA ILE A 291 13.35 12.62 22.16
C ILE A 291 13.72 11.72 23.34
N ALA A 292 12.69 11.19 24.01
CA ALA A 292 12.82 10.38 25.21
C ALA A 292 11.93 9.12 25.17
N ILE A 293 12.49 7.99 25.57
CA ILE A 293 11.73 6.73 25.70
C ILE A 293 10.85 6.86 26.95
N PRO A 294 9.52 6.72 26.82
CA PRO A 294 8.62 6.84 27.96
C PRO A 294 8.81 5.64 28.88
N ALA A 295 8.76 5.89 30.18
CA ALA A 295 8.86 4.84 31.19
C ALA A 295 7.70 3.84 31.15
N VAL A 296 6.54 4.31 30.68
CA VAL A 296 5.36 3.48 30.43
C VAL A 296 4.95 3.73 28.98
N PRO A 297 4.96 2.69 28.12
CA PRO A 297 4.47 2.82 26.74
C PRO A 297 3.02 3.31 26.72
N LEU A 298 2.62 4.00 25.66
CA LEU A 298 1.21 4.39 25.51
C LEU A 298 0.31 3.16 25.48
N ALA A 299 -0.77 3.21 26.28
CA ALA A 299 -1.79 2.16 26.33
C ALA A 299 -2.43 1.91 24.96
N GLN A 300 -2.63 2.98 24.18
CA GLN A 300 -3.04 2.92 22.78
C GLN A 300 -2.00 3.65 21.94
N LYS A 301 -1.26 2.89 21.13
CA LYS A 301 -0.26 3.43 20.21
C LYS A 301 -0.93 4.08 19.01
N TYR A 302 -0.24 5.02 18.39
CA TYR A 302 -0.72 5.64 17.16
C TYR A 302 -0.44 4.74 15.97
N LYS A 303 -1.46 4.53 15.13
CA LYS A 303 -1.34 3.81 13.87
C LYS A 303 -1.07 4.81 12.75
N LEU A 304 -0.05 4.55 11.95
CA LEU A 304 0.27 5.44 10.84
C LEU A 304 -0.74 5.26 9.71
N LEU A 305 -1.20 6.38 9.15
CA LEU A 305 -2.07 6.36 7.97
C LEU A 305 -1.21 6.13 6.73
N TRP A 306 -1.27 4.91 6.20
CA TRP A 306 -0.57 4.52 4.98
C TRP A 306 -1.41 4.84 3.75
N SER A 307 -0.77 5.46 2.76
CA SER A 307 -1.35 5.60 1.41
C SER A 307 -0.25 5.45 0.36
N PRO A 308 -0.60 5.31 -0.94
CA PRO A 308 0.40 5.30 -2.01
C PRO A 308 1.31 6.54 -1.98
N ARG A 309 0.80 7.66 -1.47
CA ARG A 309 1.54 8.90 -1.21
C ARG A 309 2.32 8.82 0.10
N TYR A 310 1.70 8.33 1.16
CA TYR A 310 2.27 8.25 2.50
C TYR A 310 2.73 6.82 2.80
N THR A 311 3.76 6.35 2.09
CA THR A 311 4.27 4.98 2.28
C THR A 311 5.14 4.84 3.53
N LYS A 312 5.19 3.63 4.08
CA LYS A 312 6.11 3.24 5.16
C LYS A 312 7.58 3.53 4.84
N LYS A 313 7.96 3.34 3.57
CA LYS A 313 9.34 3.55 3.10
C LYS A 313 9.80 5.01 3.24
N PHE A 314 8.89 5.99 3.13
CA PHE A 314 9.25 7.40 3.39
C PHE A 314 9.52 7.65 4.87
N VAL A 315 8.68 7.12 5.77
CA VAL A 315 8.89 7.27 7.21
C VAL A 315 10.20 6.63 7.63
N GLU A 316 10.50 5.43 7.15
CA GLU A 316 11.79 4.75 7.39
C GLU A 316 12.98 5.55 6.85
N TYR A 317 12.85 6.15 5.66
CA TYR A 317 13.88 7.01 5.07
C TYR A 317 14.12 8.29 5.88
N PHE A 318 13.06 8.96 6.34
CA PHE A 318 13.16 10.16 7.19
C PHE A 318 13.72 9.83 8.57
N ILE A 319 13.32 8.71 9.17
CA ILE A 319 13.93 8.20 10.41
C ILE A 319 15.42 7.96 10.21
N HIS A 320 15.82 7.34 9.10
CA HIS A 320 17.23 7.13 8.76
C HIS A 320 17.99 8.46 8.63
N LYS A 321 17.41 9.47 7.95
CA LYS A 321 18.00 10.81 7.82
C LYS A 321 18.18 11.48 9.18
N PHE A 322 17.16 11.42 10.03
CA PHE A 322 17.25 11.91 11.40
C PHE A 322 18.41 11.25 12.15
N ILE A 323 18.49 9.91 12.16
CA ILE A 323 19.57 9.16 12.82
C ILE A 323 20.95 9.59 12.30
N THR A 324 21.08 9.78 10.98
CA THR A 324 22.35 10.15 10.35
C THR A 324 22.83 11.53 10.79
N HIS A 325 21.92 12.51 10.91
CA HIS A 325 22.25 13.88 11.32
C HIS A 325 22.19 14.11 12.84
N TYR A 326 21.57 13.20 13.58
CA TYR A 326 21.45 13.24 15.04
C TYR A 326 22.59 12.47 15.72
N ASN A 327 22.60 11.13 15.61
CA ASN A 327 23.68 10.25 16.08
C ASN A 327 23.44 8.80 15.63
N LEU A 328 24.35 8.24 14.82
CA LEU A 328 24.25 6.84 14.37
C LEU A 328 24.36 5.81 15.51
N LYS A 329 25.07 6.14 16.59
CA LYS A 329 25.24 5.23 17.75
C LYS A 329 23.92 5.02 18.50
N GLU A 330 23.05 6.01 18.49
CA GLU A 330 21.76 6.01 19.17
C GLU A 330 20.63 5.42 18.31
N LYS A 331 20.94 4.89 17.13
CA LYS A 331 19.97 4.30 16.19
C LYS A 331 19.00 3.34 16.86
N LYS A 332 19.49 2.42 17.70
CA LYS A 332 18.64 1.46 18.43
C LYS A 332 17.66 2.16 19.37
N ARG A 333 18.11 3.17 20.12
CA ARG A 333 17.26 3.92 21.07
C ARG A 333 16.20 4.73 20.34
N ILE A 334 16.54 5.32 19.19
CA ILE A 334 15.58 6.03 18.34
C ILE A 334 14.49 5.07 17.84
N LEU A 335 14.85 3.84 17.43
CA LEU A 335 13.84 2.85 17.02
C LEU A 335 12.95 2.40 18.18
N ILE A 336 13.50 2.25 19.38
CA ILE A 336 12.72 1.96 20.59
C ILE A 336 11.78 3.11 20.94
N PHE A 337 12.23 4.37 20.78
CA PHE A 337 11.37 5.54 20.89
C PHE A 337 10.17 5.42 19.95
N PHE A 338 10.39 5.20 18.64
CA PHE A 338 9.29 5.00 17.70
C PHE A 338 8.37 3.84 18.09
N GLY A 339 8.91 2.68 18.49
CA GLY A 339 8.11 1.53 18.92
C GLY A 339 7.31 1.73 20.21
N SER A 340 7.65 2.74 21.01
CA SER A 340 6.94 3.09 22.25
C SER A 340 5.67 3.91 22.00
N TYR A 341 5.62 4.65 20.89
CA TYR A 341 4.51 5.54 20.54
C TYR A 341 3.70 5.09 19.32
N ILE A 342 4.34 4.41 18.35
CA ILE A 342 3.74 4.05 17.06
C ILE A 342 3.61 2.53 16.93
N GLU A 343 2.42 2.08 16.56
CA GLU A 343 2.05 0.67 16.43
C GLU A 343 2.91 -0.05 15.38
N ASP A 344 3.10 0.57 14.22
CA ASP A 344 3.86 0.02 13.09
C ASP A 344 5.35 -0.25 13.39
N PHE A 345 5.88 0.38 14.44
CA PHE A 345 7.25 0.20 14.92
C PHE A 345 7.31 -0.59 16.24
N SER A 346 6.18 -1.12 16.74
CA SER A 346 6.10 -1.85 18.02
C SER A 346 7.07 -3.04 18.11
N LEU A 347 7.35 -3.68 16.97
CA LEU A 347 8.34 -4.76 16.85
C LEU A 347 9.75 -4.36 17.30
N ALA A 348 10.09 -3.08 17.29
CA ALA A 348 11.36 -2.56 17.80
C ALA A 348 11.54 -2.75 19.32
N LEU A 349 10.45 -3.04 20.06
CA LEU A 349 10.52 -3.34 21.48
C LEU A 349 11.03 -4.76 21.77
N HIS A 350 11.05 -5.65 20.78
CA HIS A 350 11.57 -7.00 20.92
C HIS A 350 13.04 -7.09 20.47
N PRO A 351 13.98 -7.58 21.31
CA PRO A 351 15.42 -7.55 21.01
C PRO A 351 15.83 -8.21 19.68
N LYS A 352 15.24 -9.37 19.35
CA LYS A 352 15.52 -10.11 18.11
C LYS A 352 15.04 -9.33 16.88
N THR A 353 13.85 -8.74 16.97
CA THR A 353 13.23 -8.01 15.85
C THR A 353 13.83 -6.63 15.68
N LEU A 354 14.27 -5.98 16.76
CA LEU A 354 15.02 -4.74 16.74
C LEU A 354 16.33 -4.89 15.95
N GLN A 355 17.06 -5.99 16.13
CA GLN A 355 18.28 -6.24 15.35
C GLN A 355 18.02 -6.31 13.84
N ASN A 356 16.90 -6.92 13.43
CA ASN A 356 16.51 -7.00 12.02
C ASN A 356 16.04 -5.64 11.49
N LEU A 357 15.19 -4.93 12.23
CA LEU A 357 14.72 -3.60 11.85
C LEU A 357 15.87 -2.59 11.74
N ASN A 358 16.83 -2.66 12.66
CA ASN A 358 18.04 -1.85 12.64
C ASN A 358 18.89 -2.08 11.37
N LYS A 359 18.90 -3.30 10.83
CA LYS A 359 19.57 -3.62 9.55
C LYS A 359 18.75 -3.14 8.35
N ASN A 360 17.42 -3.20 8.44
CA ASN A 360 16.51 -2.94 7.31
C ASN A 360 16.20 -1.46 7.09
N ILE A 361 16.29 -0.62 8.13
CA ILE A 361 16.19 0.84 7.98
C ILE A 361 17.52 1.33 7.42
N THR A 362 17.64 1.27 6.10
CA THR A 362 18.76 1.71 5.27
C THR A 362 18.40 3.04 4.59
N GLY A 363 19.40 3.86 4.31
CA GLY A 363 19.22 5.18 3.66
C GLY A 363 18.81 5.10 2.18
N ASP A 364 18.20 4.00 1.75
CA ASP A 364 17.79 3.76 0.38
C ASP A 364 16.68 4.72 0.01
N LYS A 365 17.04 5.72 -0.81
CA LYS A 365 16.11 6.75 -1.25
C LYS A 365 14.93 6.12 -1.99
N PRO A 366 13.69 6.31 -1.52
CA PRO A 366 12.51 5.92 -2.29
C PRO A 366 12.52 6.58 -3.67
N LYS A 367 12.09 5.86 -4.71
CA LYS A 367 12.13 6.33 -6.11
C LYS A 367 11.29 7.60 -6.33
N ASN A 368 10.22 7.77 -5.55
CA ASN A 368 9.27 8.89 -5.68
C ASN A 368 9.23 9.73 -4.40
N LEU A 369 10.35 10.38 -4.03
CA LEU A 369 10.41 11.22 -2.83
C LEU A 369 9.49 12.45 -2.97
N LEU A 370 8.30 12.35 -2.36
CA LEU A 370 7.29 13.43 -2.34
C LEU A 370 7.70 14.63 -1.49
N PHE A 371 8.75 14.46 -0.69
CA PHE A 371 9.30 15.44 0.22
C PHE A 371 10.80 15.56 -0.02
N LYS A 372 11.31 16.79 -0.10
CA LYS A 372 12.73 17.04 -0.02
C LYS A 372 13.12 16.99 1.47
N PRO A 373 14.00 16.08 1.93
CA PRO A 373 14.47 16.07 3.31
C PRO A 373 15.04 17.43 3.69
N GLU A 374 15.60 18.14 2.71
CA GLU A 374 16.12 19.50 2.81
C GLU A 374 15.04 20.50 3.25
N ASP A 375 13.74 20.28 2.97
CA ASP A 375 12.67 21.18 3.46
C ASP A 375 12.50 21.11 5.00
N TYR A 376 12.91 19.98 5.60
CA TYR A 376 12.72 19.66 7.00
C TYR A 376 14.03 19.67 7.80
N LEU A 377 15.17 19.63 7.12
CA LEU A 377 16.48 19.73 7.74
C LEU A 377 16.76 21.19 8.15
N PRO A 378 17.45 21.42 9.27
CA PRO A 378 17.95 22.75 9.58
C PRO A 378 18.91 23.28 8.51
N LYS A 379 18.88 24.59 8.26
CA LYS A 379 19.69 25.24 7.20
C LYS A 379 21.19 24.97 7.27
N ARG A 380 21.69 24.64 8.46
CA ARG A 380 23.10 24.27 8.70
C ARG A 380 23.48 22.87 8.19
N PHE A 381 22.51 22.08 7.73
CA PHE A 381 22.69 20.75 7.17
C PHE A 381 22.35 20.68 5.67
N HIS A 382 22.12 21.82 5.00
CA HIS A 382 21.92 21.92 3.55
C HIS A 382 23.21 21.91 2.76
#